data_AF-R2RJK4-F1
#
_entry.id   AF-R2RJK4-F1
#
_cell.length_a   1.000
_cell.length_b   1.000
_cell.length_c   1.000
_cell.angle_alpha   90.00
_cell.angle_beta   90.00
_cell.angle_gamma   90.00
#
_symmetry.space_group_name_H-M   'P 1'
#
loop_
_entity.id
_entity.type
_entity.pdbx_description
1 polymer ?
#
loop_
_entity_poly.entity_id
_entity_poly.type
_entity_poly.pdbx_seq_one_letter_code
_entity_poly.pdbx_strand_id
1 'polypeptide(L)' 'MDKIFENVWNRRDEALAWYTNVEKDFKREQGIDPKKLAKICKEEGTTIDEFLPYAQERAKVENVQ' A
#
# COMPACT_ATOMS: atom_id res chain seq x y z
N MET A 1 11.73 -9.47 -10.38
CA MET A 1 10.44 -9.27 -9.70
C MET A 1 10.64 -8.60 -8.36
N ASP A 2 11.52 -9.10 -7.47
CA ASP A 2 11.76 -8.49 -6.15
C ASP A 2 12.03 -6.97 -6.15
N LYS A 3 12.94 -6.47 -6.99
CA LYS A 3 13.23 -5.02 -7.05
C LYS A 3 12.01 -4.15 -7.37
N ILE A 4 11.07 -4.66 -8.16
CA ILE A 4 9.85 -3.93 -8.53
C ILE A 4 8.95 -3.82 -7.29
N PHE A 5 8.72 -4.94 -6.59
CA PHE A 5 7.90 -4.95 -5.38
C PHE A 5 8.53 -4.17 -4.22
N GLU A 6 9.86 -4.21 -4.08
CA GLU A 6 10.59 -3.39 -3.12
C GLU A 6 10.43 -1.89 -3.41
N ASN A 7 10.51 -1.47 -4.67
CA ASN A 7 10.26 -0.08 -5.05
C ASN A 7 8.82 0.34 -4.72
N VAL A 8 7.81 -0.47 -5.08
CA VAL A 8 6.41 -0.18 -4.74
C VAL A 8 6.23 -0.11 -3.22
N TRP A 9 6.88 -0.99 -2.45
CA TRP A 9 6.84 -1.00 -0.98
C TRP A 9 7.48 0.24 -0.35
N ASN A 10 8.60 0.71 -0.90
CA ASN A 10 9.27 1.94 -0.47
C ASN A 10 8.46 3.20 -0.82
N ARG A 11 7.73 3.16 -1.94
CA ARG A 11 6.85 4.23 -2.41
C ARG A 11 5.45 4.17 -1.79
N ARG A 12 5.16 3.19 -0.92
CA ARG A 12 3.81 3.01 -0.33
C ARG A 12 3.34 4.24 0.45
N ASP A 13 4.26 4.98 1.05
CA ASP A 13 3.97 6.23 1.77
C ASP A 13 3.45 7.32 0.83
N GLU A 14 3.79 7.30 -0.47
CA GLU A 14 3.20 8.21 -1.46
C GLU A 14 1.70 7.91 -1.69
N ALA A 15 1.32 6.65 -1.48
CA ALA A 15 -0.06 6.21 -1.52
C ALA A 15 -0.80 6.50 -0.20
N LEU A 16 -0.15 6.99 0.86
CA LEU A 16 -0.88 7.42 2.05
C LEU A 16 -1.87 8.53 1.70
N ALA A 17 -3.10 8.33 2.16
CA ALA A 17 -4.16 9.31 2.07
C ALA A 17 -4.90 9.38 3.40
N TRP A 18 -5.42 10.57 3.68
CA TRP A 18 -6.27 10.81 4.82
C TRP A 18 -7.71 10.49 4.41
N TYR A 19 -8.30 9.49 5.06
CA TYR A 19 -9.69 9.14 4.90
C TYR A 19 -10.47 9.67 6.08
N THR A 20 -11.64 10.25 5.81
CA THR A 20 -12.59 10.56 6.89
C THR A 20 -13.49 9.36 7.03
N ASN A 21 -13.32 8.61 8.13
CA ASN A 21 -14.18 7.48 8.43
C ASN A 21 -15.49 8.00 9.03
N VAL A 22 -16.52 8.04 8.18
CA VAL A 22 -17.82 8.62 8.51
C VAL A 22 -18.63 7.70 9.43
N GLU A 23 -18.34 6.40 9.44
CA GLU A 23 -19.14 5.39 10.15
C GLU A 23 -18.79 5.28 11.63
N LYS A 24 -17.54 5.57 12.03
CA LYS A 24 -17.10 5.33 13.41
C LYS A 24 -16.99 6.57 14.28
N ASP A 25 -16.72 7.77 13.73
CA ASP A 25 -16.61 9.00 14.55
C ASP A 25 -16.30 10.30 13.74
N PHE A 26 -16.43 10.33 12.41
CA PHE A 26 -15.84 11.39 11.56
C PHE A 26 -14.32 11.60 11.79
N LYS A 27 -13.62 10.56 12.27
CA LYS A 27 -12.18 10.62 12.51
C LYS A 27 -11.43 10.55 11.19
N ARG A 28 -10.36 11.34 11.09
CA ARG A 28 -9.40 11.23 10.00
C ARG A 28 -8.45 10.07 10.32
N GLU A 29 -8.50 9.03 9.52
CA GLU A 29 -7.59 7.89 9.59
C GLU A 29 -6.64 7.93 8.40
N GLN A 30 -5.38 7.55 8.62
CA GLN A 30 -4.45 7.34 7.52
C GLN A 30 -4.63 5.93 6.97
N GLY A 31 -4.85 5.85 5.67
CA GLY A 31 -4.93 4.58 4.94
C GLY A 31 -4.12 4.66 3.66
N ILE A 32 -3.76 3.50 3.13
CA ILE A 32 -3.18 3.41 1.80
C ILE A 32 -4.31 3.59 0.78
N ASP A 33 -4.16 4.56 -0.12
CA ASP A 33 -5.08 4.77 -1.22
C ASP A 33 -4.88 3.71 -2.30
N PRO A 34 -5.89 2.85 -2.55
CA PRO A 34 -5.73 1.78 -3.51
C PRO A 34 -5.57 2.31 -4.94
N LYS A 35 -6.09 3.50 -5.28
CA LYS A 35 -5.91 4.09 -6.62
C LYS A 35 -4.50 4.63 -6.79
N LYS A 36 -3.94 5.28 -5.77
CA LYS A 36 -2.54 5.73 -5.80
C LYS A 36 -1.59 4.55 -5.82
N LEU A 37 -1.82 3.54 -4.98
CA LEU A 37 -1.03 2.32 -4.98
C LEU A 37 -1.08 1.62 -6.36
N ALA A 38 -2.25 1.60 -7.01
CA ALA A 38 -2.40 1.05 -8.36
C ALA A 38 -1.55 1.78 -9.38
N LYS A 39 -1.47 3.11 -9.24
CA LYS A 39 -0.65 3.96 -10.09
C LYS A 39 0.82 3.64 -9.90
N ILE A 40 1.30 3.55 -8.66
CA ILE A 40 2.69 3.22 -8.34
C ILE A 40 3.04 1.84 -8.88
N CYS A 41 2.19 0.82 -8.66
CA CYS A 41 2.37 -0.50 -9.24
C CYS A 41 2.55 -0.43 -10.76
N LYS A 42 1.68 0.30 -11.47
CA LYS A 42 1.77 0.45 -12.92
C LYS A 42 3.03 1.20 -13.37
N GLU A 43 3.44 2.25 -12.66
CA GLU A 43 4.67 3.01 -12.96
C GLU A 43 5.92 2.14 -12.84
N GLU A 44 5.96 1.24 -11.85
CA GLU A 44 7.07 0.31 -11.64
C GLU A 44 6.99 -0.94 -12.53
N GLY A 45 5.93 -1.09 -13.33
CA GLY A 45 5.75 -2.21 -14.26
C GLY A 45 5.13 -3.47 -13.63
N THR A 46 4.31 -3.31 -12.61
CA THR A 46 3.55 -4.40 -11.97
C THR A 46 2.07 -4.03 -11.77
N THR A 47 1.31 -4.90 -11.11
CA THR A 47 -0.09 -4.72 -10.77
C THR A 47 -0.30 -4.86 -9.26
N ILE A 48 -1.39 -4.30 -8.73
CA ILE A 48 -1.74 -4.49 -7.31
C ILE A 48 -1.90 -5.97 -7.00
N ASP A 49 -2.48 -6.75 -7.91
CA ASP A 49 -2.77 -8.16 -7.68
C ASP A 49 -1.48 -8.97 -7.44
N GLU A 50 -0.43 -8.65 -8.19
CA GLU A 50 0.90 -9.25 -8.02
C GLU A 50 1.64 -8.71 -6.79
N PHE A 51 1.42 -7.44 -6.43
CA PHE A 51 2.05 -6.79 -5.28
C PHE A 51 1.40 -7.16 -3.94
N LEU A 52 0.08 -7.43 -3.92
CA LEU A 52 -0.69 -7.80 -2.73
C LEU A 52 -0.09 -8.97 -1.93
N PRO A 53 0.23 -10.13 -2.53
CA PRO A 53 0.81 -11.25 -1.79
C PRO A 53 2.17 -10.88 -1.19
N TYR A 54 3.00 -10.12 -1.92
CA TYR A 54 4.27 -9.61 -1.42
C TYR A 54 4.08 -8.68 -0.20
N ALA A 55 3.14 -7.72 -0.32
CA ALA A 55 2.81 -6.79 0.76
C ALA A 55 2.27 -7.51 2.01
N GLN A 56 1.44 -8.53 1.82
CA GLN A 56 0.90 -9.34 2.92
C GLN A 56 1.98 -10.17 3.63
N GLU A 57 2.87 -10.80 2.87
CA GLU A 57 3.98 -11.57 3.44
C GLU A 57 4.96 -10.66 4.20
N ARG A 58 5.34 -9.53 3.60
CA ARG A 58 6.23 -8.56 4.24
C ARG A 58 5.61 -7.89 5.47
N ALA A 59 4.32 -7.54 5.41
CA ALA A 59 3.60 -6.99 6.56
C ALA A 59 3.51 -7.98 7.72
N LYS A 60 3.39 -9.30 7.46
CA LYS A 60 3.45 -10.33 8.49
C LYS A 60 4.83 -10.41 9.14
N VAL A 61 5.90 -10.23 8.36
CA VAL A 61 7.27 -10.21 8.88
C VAL A 61 7.51 -8.98 9.74
N GLU A 62 7.04 -7.79 9.34
CA GLU A 62 7.19 -6.55 10.13
C GLU A 62 6.28 -6.49 11.37
N ASN A 63 5.08 -7.10 11.37
CA ASN A 63 4.19 -7.15 12.55
C ASN A 63 4.65 -8.13 13.65
N VAL A 64 5.71 -8.90 13.40
CA VAL A 64 6.26 -9.86 14.38
C VAL A 64 7.33 -9.21 15.28
N GLN A 65 7.64 -7.91 15.11
CA GLN A 65 8.55 -7.16 15.99
C GLN A 65 7.85 -6.36 17.08
#